data_AF-A0A3S3KDD6-F1
#
_entry.id   AF-A0A3S3KDD6-F1
#
_cell.length_a   1.000
_cell.length_b   1.000
_cell.length_c   1.000
_cell.angle_alpha   90.00
_cell.angle_beta   90.00
_cell.angle_gamma   90.00
#
_symmetry.space_group_name_H-M   'P 1'
#
loop_
_entity.id
_entity.type
_entity.pdbx_description
1 polymer ?
#
loop_
_entity_poly.entity_id
_entity_poly.type
_entity_poly.pdbx_seq_one_letter_code
_entity_poly.pdbx_strand_id
1 'polypeptide(L)'
;MTRQNYLFTSESVAEGHPDKVCDRISDEIVDLVYREARKTGMDPWKVRVACETLATTNRVVIAGEVRVPETLLKKDKAGNILMDAAGHPLVNPAKFKSAARKAIREIGYEQAGFHWKTAKIEVLLHGQSPDIGQGVDNASDRQGEEGAGDQGIMFGYACRETPDLMPAPIYYSHKILELLAAARHEGNGDAGRLGPDAKSQVTVRYVDGKAAEVTQIVLSTQHLDASWDSKKVRNVVEPYIREALGELKIADSCNWYINPTGKFVIGGPDGDAGLTGRKIIVDTYGGAAPHGGGAFSGKDTTKVDRSAAYAARYLAKNVVAAKLADRCTIQLSYAIGVAQPLSVYVDLHGTGKVDEAKLEQALRTVMDLSPSGIRRHLDLNKPIYAKTSSYGHFGRKAGRDGSFSWEKTDLAKALKDALAEAPAEAVAA
;
A
#
# COMPACT_ATOMS: atom_id res chain seq x y z
N MET A 1 30.19 13.45 -4.21
CA MET A 1 29.24 13.11 -5.31
C MET A 1 28.72 11.71 -5.05
N THR A 2 27.40 11.51 -5.12
CA THR A 2 26.77 10.19 -5.01
C THR A 2 27.16 9.30 -6.20
N ARG A 3 27.26 7.99 -5.98
CA ARG A 3 27.62 7.00 -7.01
C ARG A 3 26.56 6.99 -8.12
N GLN A 4 26.97 7.22 -9.38
CA GLN A 4 26.05 7.34 -10.53
C GLN A 4 25.92 6.06 -11.38
N ASN A 5 26.91 5.17 -11.29
CA ASN A 5 26.96 3.91 -12.04
C ASN A 5 26.90 2.73 -11.08
N TYR A 6 25.80 1.96 -11.13
CA TYR A 6 25.53 0.87 -10.19
C TYR A 6 24.45 -0.09 -10.71
N LEU A 7 24.28 -1.21 -10.03
CA LEU A 7 23.12 -2.08 -10.16
C LEU A 7 22.22 -1.85 -8.96
N PHE A 8 20.91 -1.78 -9.18
CA PHE A 8 19.92 -1.69 -8.12
C PHE A 8 18.80 -2.68 -8.38
N THR A 9 18.29 -3.29 -7.31
CA THR A 9 17.29 -4.35 -7.37
C THR A 9 16.10 -4.00 -6.50
N SER A 10 14.90 -4.23 -7.03
CA SER A 10 13.68 -4.30 -6.23
C SER A 10 12.93 -5.58 -6.56
N GLU A 11 12.01 -5.95 -5.67
CA GLU A 11 11.16 -7.12 -5.83
C GLU A 11 9.69 -6.79 -5.58
N SER A 12 8.80 -7.68 -6.03
CA SER A 12 7.39 -7.65 -5.74
C SER A 12 6.83 -9.06 -5.56
N VAL A 13 5.61 -9.14 -5.05
CA VAL A 13 4.86 -10.38 -4.85
C VAL A 13 3.40 -10.18 -5.28
N ALA A 14 2.79 -11.22 -5.83
CA ALA A 14 1.44 -11.18 -6.35
C ALA A 14 0.40 -11.18 -5.22
N GLU A 15 -0.85 -10.89 -5.54
CA GLU A 15 -1.97 -10.91 -4.60
C GLU A 15 -2.16 -12.27 -3.89
N GLY A 16 -1.67 -13.36 -4.48
CA GLY A 16 -1.71 -14.68 -3.87
C GLY A 16 -0.61 -14.93 -2.83
N HIS A 17 0.47 -14.15 -2.80
CA HIS A 17 1.49 -14.31 -1.76
C HIS A 17 0.86 -14.25 -0.36
N PRO A 18 1.20 -15.14 0.60
CA PRO A 18 0.45 -15.24 1.85
C PRO A 18 0.40 -13.93 2.66
N ASP A 19 1.49 -13.16 2.72
CA ASP A 19 1.44 -11.82 3.33
C ASP A 19 0.46 -10.87 2.61
N LYS A 20 0.37 -10.95 1.27
CA LYS A 20 -0.55 -10.13 0.48
C LYS A 20 -2.00 -10.61 0.57
N VAL A 21 -2.22 -11.90 0.82
CA VAL A 21 -3.55 -12.42 1.23
C VAL A 21 -3.99 -11.74 2.52
N CYS A 22 -3.11 -11.62 3.52
CA CYS A 22 -3.40 -10.93 4.76
C CYS A 22 -3.69 -9.43 4.54
N ASP A 23 -2.85 -8.73 3.79
CA ASP A 23 -3.08 -7.32 3.44
C ASP A 23 -4.43 -7.12 2.74
N ARG A 24 -4.78 -7.99 1.78
CA ARG A 24 -6.04 -7.95 1.06
C ARG A 24 -7.25 -8.18 1.96
N ILE A 25 -7.17 -9.14 2.89
CA ILE A 25 -8.25 -9.40 3.86
C ILE A 25 -8.41 -8.20 4.81
N SER A 26 -7.30 -7.70 5.37
CA SER A 26 -7.29 -6.55 6.26
C SER A 26 -7.92 -5.31 5.61
N ASP A 27 -7.60 -5.01 4.34
CA ASP A 27 -8.22 -3.87 3.65
C ASP A 27 -9.63 -4.12 3.14
N GLU A 28 -10.03 -5.35 2.81
CA GLU A 28 -11.44 -5.65 2.52
C GLU A 28 -12.31 -5.44 3.77
N ILE A 29 -11.75 -5.62 4.98
CA ILE A 29 -12.41 -5.27 6.24
C ILE A 29 -12.54 -3.76 6.40
N VAL A 30 -11.49 -2.98 6.15
CA VAL A 30 -11.57 -1.51 6.15
C VAL A 30 -12.66 -1.03 5.19
N ASP A 31 -12.66 -1.55 3.95
CA ASP A 31 -13.68 -1.21 2.95
C ASP A 31 -15.08 -1.69 3.33
N LEU A 32 -15.22 -2.85 3.99
CA LEU A 32 -16.50 -3.30 4.54
C LEU A 32 -17.05 -2.31 5.57
N VAL A 33 -16.21 -1.85 6.50
CA VAL A 33 -16.63 -0.92 7.56
C VAL A 33 -17.06 0.42 6.96
N TYR A 34 -16.29 1.00 6.02
CA TYR A 34 -16.71 2.24 5.34
C TYR A 34 -17.99 2.07 4.51
N ARG A 35 -18.16 0.94 3.82
CA ARG A 35 -19.41 0.64 3.09
C ARG A 35 -20.61 0.58 4.02
N GLU A 36 -20.49 -0.12 5.14
CA GLU A 36 -21.57 -0.23 6.12
C GLU A 36 -21.84 1.11 6.79
N ALA A 37 -20.81 1.91 7.11
CA ALA A 37 -20.99 3.23 7.71
C ALA A 37 -21.81 4.15 6.80
N ARG A 38 -21.46 4.19 5.51
CA ARG A 38 -22.22 4.94 4.51
C ARG A 38 -23.66 4.41 4.38
N LYS A 39 -23.86 3.09 4.41
CA LYS A 39 -25.18 2.45 4.30
C LYS A 39 -26.10 2.78 5.47
N THR A 40 -25.54 2.90 6.68
CA THR A 40 -26.32 3.11 7.91
C THR A 40 -26.38 4.58 8.34
N GLY A 41 -25.76 5.50 7.58
CA GLY A 41 -25.68 6.91 7.96
C GLY A 41 -24.73 7.20 9.12
N MET A 42 -23.85 6.25 9.48
CA MET A 42 -22.76 6.55 10.41
C MET A 42 -21.79 7.49 9.71
N ASP A 43 -21.41 8.57 10.39
CA ASP A 43 -20.38 9.49 9.91
C ASP A 43 -19.07 8.72 9.62
N PRO A 44 -18.61 8.66 8.35
CA PRO A 44 -17.36 7.99 7.99
C PRO A 44 -16.15 8.55 8.72
N TRP A 45 -16.20 9.79 9.21
CA TRP A 45 -15.13 10.37 10.02
C TRP A 45 -14.93 9.65 11.35
N LYS A 46 -15.99 9.00 11.87
CA LYS A 46 -15.96 8.24 13.12
C LYS A 46 -15.49 6.80 12.95
N VAL A 47 -15.29 6.29 11.73
CA VAL A 47 -14.75 4.94 11.55
C VAL A 47 -13.35 4.84 12.15
N ARG A 48 -13.08 3.77 12.90
CA ARG A 48 -11.74 3.40 13.36
C ARG A 48 -11.51 1.92 13.04
N VAL A 49 -10.39 1.59 12.41
CA VAL A 49 -10.01 0.22 12.07
C VAL A 49 -8.49 0.09 12.20
N ALA A 50 -8.05 -0.92 12.95
CA ALA A 50 -6.69 -1.43 13.01
C ALA A 50 -6.79 -2.96 12.96
N CYS A 51 -6.95 -3.50 11.75
CA CYS A 51 -7.25 -4.91 11.52
C CYS A 51 -6.01 -5.66 11.04
N GLU A 52 -5.54 -6.59 11.85
CA GLU A 52 -4.41 -7.47 11.53
C GLU A 52 -4.91 -8.85 11.12
N THR A 53 -4.27 -9.44 10.11
CA THR A 53 -4.61 -10.76 9.60
C THR A 53 -3.38 -11.67 9.62
N LEU A 54 -3.56 -12.89 10.13
CA LEU A 54 -2.62 -14.00 9.99
C LEU A 54 -3.27 -15.09 9.13
N ALA A 55 -2.54 -15.59 8.14
CA ALA A 55 -2.96 -16.72 7.32
C ALA A 55 -1.90 -17.84 7.37
N THR A 56 -2.36 -19.08 7.45
CA THR A 56 -1.52 -20.29 7.38
C THR A 56 -2.38 -21.45 6.87
N THR A 57 -1.85 -22.68 6.85
CA THR A 57 -2.55 -23.88 6.36
C THR A 57 -3.99 -23.93 6.88
N ASN A 58 -4.93 -23.78 5.94
CA ASN A 58 -6.37 -23.82 6.12
C ASN A 58 -6.93 -22.94 7.27
N ARG A 59 -6.22 -21.87 7.65
CA ARG A 59 -6.62 -21.00 8.77
C ARG A 59 -6.35 -19.52 8.47
N VAL A 60 -7.30 -18.68 8.90
CA VAL A 60 -7.18 -17.23 8.93
C VAL A 60 -7.59 -16.74 10.31
N VAL A 61 -6.76 -15.92 10.94
CA VAL A 61 -7.06 -15.21 12.19
C VAL A 61 -7.11 -13.72 11.88
N ILE A 62 -8.19 -13.07 12.29
CA ILE A 62 -8.45 -11.65 12.08
C ILE A 62 -8.60 -11.01 13.46
N ALA A 63 -7.71 -10.09 13.83
CA ALA A 63 -7.63 -9.50 15.16
C ALA A 63 -7.38 -7.99 15.09
N GLY A 64 -7.46 -7.32 16.24
CA GLY A 64 -7.19 -5.89 16.40
C GLY A 64 -8.45 -5.08 16.75
N GLU A 65 -8.37 -3.77 16.56
CA GLU A 65 -9.30 -2.81 17.15
C GLU A 65 -10.19 -2.14 16.10
N VAL A 66 -11.48 -1.99 16.43
CA VAL A 66 -12.44 -1.34 15.54
C VAL A 66 -13.46 -0.47 16.27
N ARG A 67 -13.91 0.59 15.59
CA ARG A 67 -15.13 1.35 15.86
C ARG A 67 -16.00 1.28 14.61
N VAL A 68 -17.05 0.47 14.69
CA VAL A 68 -17.88 0.06 13.54
C VAL A 68 -19.34 0.47 13.71
N PRO A 69 -20.11 0.56 12.60
CA PRO A 69 -21.56 0.74 12.67
C PRO A 69 -22.26 -0.40 13.42
N GLU A 70 -23.44 -0.12 13.98
CA GLU A 70 -24.23 -1.13 14.71
C GLU A 70 -24.57 -2.38 13.90
N THR A 71 -24.65 -2.28 12.57
CA THR A 71 -24.92 -3.42 11.69
C THR A 71 -23.78 -4.45 11.66
N LEU A 72 -22.61 -4.10 12.22
CA LEU A 72 -21.46 -4.98 12.39
C LEU A 72 -21.29 -5.44 13.85
N LEU A 73 -22.18 -5.04 14.76
CA LEU A 73 -22.16 -5.44 16.17
C LEU A 73 -23.08 -6.63 16.44
N LYS A 74 -22.72 -7.41 17.45
CA LYS A 74 -23.49 -8.57 17.90
C LYS A 74 -24.68 -8.09 18.71
N LYS A 75 -25.87 -8.60 18.42
CA LYS A 75 -27.11 -8.28 19.12
C LYS A 75 -27.70 -9.52 19.80
N ASP A 76 -28.37 -9.34 20.92
CA ASP A 76 -29.17 -10.38 21.58
C ASP A 76 -30.49 -10.63 20.83
N LYS A 77 -31.33 -11.54 21.35
CA LYS A 77 -32.64 -11.85 20.75
C LYS A 77 -33.64 -10.68 20.82
N ALA A 78 -33.43 -9.73 21.72
CA ALA A 78 -34.26 -8.54 21.89
C ALA A 78 -33.75 -7.35 21.03
N GLY A 79 -32.59 -7.50 20.37
CA GLY A 79 -31.98 -6.48 19.52
C GLY A 79 -30.99 -5.56 20.24
N ASN A 80 -30.67 -5.81 21.51
CA ASN A 80 -29.69 -5.02 22.26
C ASN A 80 -28.27 -5.41 21.86
N ILE A 81 -27.36 -4.43 21.78
CA ILE A 81 -25.95 -4.67 21.51
C ILE A 81 -25.33 -5.42 22.69
N LEU A 82 -24.65 -6.53 22.39
CA LEU A 82 -23.89 -7.27 23.39
C LEU A 82 -22.55 -6.60 23.65
N MET A 83 -22.18 -6.52 24.93
CA MET A 83 -20.91 -5.95 25.39
C MET A 83 -19.99 -7.05 25.91
N ASP A 84 -18.67 -6.79 25.89
CA ASP A 84 -17.68 -7.59 26.60
C ASP A 84 -17.67 -7.26 28.11
N ALA A 85 -16.80 -7.95 28.86
CA ALA A 85 -16.67 -7.74 30.30
C ALA A 85 -16.15 -6.34 30.69
N ALA A 86 -15.52 -5.62 29.75
CA ALA A 86 -15.04 -4.26 29.91
C ALA A 86 -16.06 -3.21 29.44
N GLY A 87 -17.24 -3.63 28.96
CA GLY A 87 -18.30 -2.75 28.48
C GLY A 87 -18.16 -2.29 27.02
N HIS A 88 -17.26 -2.90 26.24
CA HIS A 88 -17.13 -2.58 24.82
C HIS A 88 -18.08 -3.40 23.94
N PRO A 89 -18.63 -2.84 22.87
CA PRO A 89 -19.47 -3.59 21.93
C PRO A 89 -18.75 -4.77 21.28
N LEU A 90 -19.38 -5.94 21.33
CA LEU A 90 -18.90 -7.14 20.65
C LEU A 90 -19.19 -7.06 19.15
N VAL A 91 -18.21 -7.36 18.32
CA VAL A 91 -18.40 -7.48 16.87
C VAL A 91 -19.20 -8.73 16.51
N ASN A 92 -20.03 -8.64 15.47
CA ASN A 92 -20.63 -9.81 14.84
C ASN A 92 -19.68 -10.37 13.78
N PRO A 93 -19.11 -11.57 13.99
CA PRO A 93 -18.08 -12.10 13.10
C PRO A 93 -18.58 -12.47 11.69
N ALA A 94 -19.90 -12.58 11.48
CA ALA A 94 -20.46 -13.14 10.24
C ALA A 94 -20.03 -12.37 8.97
N LYS A 95 -20.15 -11.03 8.97
CA LYS A 95 -19.79 -10.22 7.81
C LYS A 95 -18.27 -10.14 7.59
N PHE A 96 -17.46 -10.13 8.66
CA PHE A 96 -16.00 -10.17 8.56
C PHE A 96 -15.52 -11.51 7.96
N LYS A 97 -16.10 -12.65 8.40
CA LYS A 97 -15.82 -13.96 7.79
C LYS A 97 -16.19 -13.98 6.32
N SER A 98 -17.35 -13.41 5.96
CA SER A 98 -17.78 -13.30 4.56
C SER A 98 -16.82 -12.47 3.71
N ALA A 99 -16.37 -11.32 4.23
CA ALA A 99 -15.38 -10.46 3.57
C ALA A 99 -14.05 -11.20 3.33
N ALA A 100 -13.53 -11.91 4.34
CA ALA A 100 -12.32 -12.70 4.19
C ALA A 100 -12.49 -13.83 3.15
N ARG A 101 -13.61 -14.58 3.18
CA ARG A 101 -13.89 -15.60 2.14
C ARG A 101 -13.97 -15.00 0.75
N LYS A 102 -14.62 -13.84 0.60
CA LYS A 102 -14.71 -13.11 -0.66
C LYS A 102 -13.30 -12.74 -1.17
N ALA A 103 -12.45 -12.16 -0.32
CA ALA A 103 -11.07 -11.82 -0.67
C ALA A 103 -10.26 -13.05 -1.13
N ILE A 104 -10.32 -14.16 -0.38
CA ILE A 104 -9.62 -15.41 -0.73
C ILE A 104 -10.13 -15.97 -2.08
N ARG A 105 -11.44 -15.89 -2.32
CA ARG A 105 -12.05 -16.33 -3.59
C ARG A 105 -11.61 -15.46 -4.75
N GLU A 106 -11.63 -14.13 -4.60
CA GLU A 106 -11.24 -13.17 -5.63
C GLU A 106 -9.76 -13.31 -6.02
N ILE A 107 -8.88 -13.65 -5.06
CA ILE A 107 -7.48 -13.97 -5.33
C ILE A 107 -7.35 -15.25 -6.19
N GLY A 108 -8.24 -16.22 -6.00
CA GLY A 108 -8.27 -17.49 -6.74
C GLY A 108 -7.87 -18.73 -5.93
N TYR A 109 -7.96 -18.68 -4.60
CA TYR A 109 -7.59 -19.82 -3.75
C TYR A 109 -8.70 -20.87 -3.60
N GLU A 110 -8.52 -21.99 -4.31
CA GLU A 110 -9.36 -23.20 -4.27
C GLU A 110 -8.54 -24.48 -4.04
N GLN A 111 -7.43 -24.38 -3.31
CA GLN A 111 -6.48 -25.48 -3.09
C GLN A 111 -6.81 -26.26 -1.80
N ALA A 112 -6.49 -27.56 -1.75
CA ALA A 112 -6.82 -28.41 -0.61
C ALA A 112 -6.30 -27.86 0.74
N GLY A 113 -5.09 -27.28 0.75
CA GLY A 113 -4.48 -26.69 1.94
C GLY A 113 -4.94 -25.26 2.24
N PHE A 114 -5.51 -24.52 1.28
CA PHE A 114 -6.08 -23.19 1.50
C PHE A 114 -7.17 -22.88 0.46
N HIS A 115 -8.44 -22.94 0.89
CA HIS A 115 -9.60 -22.73 0.01
C HIS A 115 -10.61 -21.79 0.66
N TRP A 116 -11.11 -20.81 -0.11
CA TRP A 116 -12.13 -19.87 0.34
C TRP A 116 -13.39 -20.49 0.97
N LYS A 117 -13.78 -21.73 0.61
CA LYS A 117 -14.97 -22.42 1.16
C LYS A 117 -14.70 -23.05 2.52
N THR A 118 -13.54 -23.68 2.68
CA THR A 118 -13.23 -24.55 3.83
C THR A 118 -12.29 -23.93 4.84
N ALA A 119 -11.62 -22.82 4.50
CA ALA A 119 -10.74 -22.09 5.41
C ALA A 119 -11.44 -21.82 6.74
N LYS A 120 -10.76 -22.15 7.84
CA LYS A 120 -11.22 -21.86 9.21
C LYS A 120 -10.88 -20.40 9.53
N ILE A 121 -11.91 -19.58 9.67
CA ILE A 121 -11.75 -18.14 9.91
C ILE A 121 -12.19 -17.82 11.33
N GLU A 122 -11.26 -17.26 12.08
CA GLU A 122 -11.44 -16.77 13.45
C GLU A 122 -11.40 -15.25 13.45
N VAL A 123 -12.37 -14.62 14.14
CA VAL A 123 -12.49 -13.17 14.22
C VAL A 123 -12.45 -12.79 15.69
N LEU A 124 -11.40 -12.06 16.05
CA LEU A 124 -11.03 -11.61 17.39
C LEU A 124 -10.95 -10.07 17.45
N LEU A 125 -11.65 -9.38 16.53
CA LEU A 125 -11.74 -7.91 16.55
C LEU A 125 -12.50 -7.46 17.81
N HIS A 126 -12.03 -6.39 18.44
CA HIS A 126 -12.65 -5.80 19.63
C HIS A 126 -12.71 -4.27 19.55
N GLY A 127 -13.37 -3.63 20.51
CA GLY A 127 -13.42 -2.17 20.59
C GLY A 127 -12.03 -1.55 20.78
N GLN A 128 -11.82 -0.36 20.20
CA GLN A 128 -10.61 0.43 20.45
C GLN A 128 -10.57 0.96 21.89
N SER A 129 -9.37 1.03 22.49
CA SER A 129 -9.17 1.60 23.83
C SER A 129 -9.73 3.05 23.93
N PRO A 130 -10.52 3.37 24.96
CA PRO A 130 -11.01 4.72 25.21
C PRO A 130 -9.90 5.76 25.38
N ASP A 131 -8.78 5.39 25.99
CA ASP A 131 -7.63 6.29 26.25
C ASP A 131 -6.96 6.73 24.94
N ILE A 132 -6.89 5.83 23.95
CA ILE A 132 -6.41 6.14 22.60
C ILE A 132 -7.43 7.00 21.86
N GLY A 133 -8.72 6.70 22.03
CA GLY A 133 -9.81 7.46 21.39
C GLY A 133 -9.80 8.94 21.78
N GLN A 134 -9.53 9.27 23.03
CA GLN A 134 -9.55 10.66 23.52
C GLN A 134 -8.53 11.56 22.81
N GLY A 135 -7.28 11.12 22.68
CA GLY A 135 -6.21 11.91 22.05
C GLY A 135 -6.33 12.00 20.53
N VAL A 136 -6.94 10.99 19.89
CA VAL A 136 -7.15 10.99 18.44
C VAL A 136 -8.36 11.81 18.05
N ASP A 137 -9.45 11.75 18.82
CA ASP A 137 -10.69 12.46 18.49
C ASP A 137 -10.60 13.96 18.82
N ASN A 138 -9.67 14.40 19.67
CA ASN A 138 -9.37 15.81 19.93
C ASN A 138 -7.87 16.03 20.11
N ALA A 139 -7.23 16.71 19.15
CA ALA A 139 -5.81 16.99 19.19
C ALA A 139 -5.43 17.95 20.33
N SER A 140 -4.25 17.75 20.90
CA SER A 140 -3.75 18.59 22.00
C SER A 140 -3.32 19.99 21.55
N ASP A 141 -2.89 20.13 20.30
CA ASP A 141 -2.40 21.37 19.69
C ASP A 141 -3.47 22.13 18.89
N ARG A 142 -4.59 21.48 18.54
CA ARG A 142 -5.71 22.09 17.82
C ARG A 142 -7.06 21.55 18.26
N GLN A 143 -7.81 22.36 19.02
CA GLN A 143 -9.15 21.97 19.46
C GLN A 143 -10.11 21.76 18.28
N GLY A 144 -10.85 20.65 18.29
CA GLY A 144 -11.81 20.30 17.24
C GLY A 144 -11.21 19.63 16.00
N GLU A 145 -9.88 19.41 15.97
CA GLU A 145 -9.22 18.58 14.96
C GLU A 145 -8.78 17.23 15.55
N GLU A 146 -8.53 16.25 14.69
CA GLU A 146 -8.01 14.95 15.12
C GLU A 146 -6.48 14.99 15.25
N GLY A 147 -5.99 14.43 16.37
CA GLY A 147 -4.56 14.20 16.57
C GLY A 147 -4.09 12.97 15.80
N ALA A 148 -2.77 12.82 15.62
CA ALA A 148 -2.22 11.62 15.01
C ALA A 148 -2.61 10.37 15.83
N GLY A 149 -3.03 9.32 15.12
CA GLY A 149 -3.44 8.03 15.71
C GLY A 149 -2.36 7.31 16.52
N ASP A 150 -1.10 7.62 16.22
CA ASP A 150 0.11 7.11 16.86
C ASP A 150 1.26 8.08 16.58
N GLN A 151 2.39 7.92 17.26
CA GLN A 151 3.64 8.50 16.80
C GLN A 151 4.09 7.79 15.50
N GLY A 152 4.88 8.48 14.67
CA GLY A 152 5.50 7.78 13.56
C GLY A 152 6.25 8.67 12.59
N ILE A 153 6.92 8.01 11.66
CA ILE A 153 7.74 8.61 10.60
C ILE A 153 7.21 8.06 9.28
N MET A 154 7.02 8.93 8.29
CA MET A 154 6.49 8.56 6.98
C MET A 154 7.37 9.17 5.90
N PHE A 155 7.55 8.43 4.80
CA PHE A 155 8.34 8.88 3.66
C PHE A 155 7.51 8.90 2.38
N GLY A 156 7.63 10.01 1.66
CA GLY A 156 7.16 10.21 0.30
C GLY A 156 8.33 10.21 -0.67
N TYR A 157 8.18 9.59 -1.83
CA TYR A 157 9.21 9.62 -2.87
C TYR A 157 8.61 9.74 -4.27
N ALA A 158 9.30 10.47 -5.14
CA ALA A 158 9.04 10.49 -6.57
C ALA A 158 10.34 10.73 -7.36
N CYS A 159 10.38 10.23 -8.59
CA CYS A 159 11.46 10.47 -9.54
C CYS A 159 10.95 10.41 -10.98
N ARG A 160 11.77 10.78 -11.97
CA ARG A 160 11.38 10.81 -13.39
C ARG A 160 11.71 9.55 -14.19
N GLU A 161 12.08 8.46 -13.50
CA GLU A 161 12.55 7.23 -14.16
C GLU A 161 11.45 6.50 -14.93
N THR A 162 10.19 6.67 -14.55
CA THR A 162 9.04 6.00 -15.14
C THR A 162 7.86 6.97 -15.35
N PRO A 163 6.89 6.66 -16.23
CA PRO A 163 5.76 7.55 -16.49
C PRO A 163 4.92 7.90 -15.26
N ASP A 164 4.84 6.98 -14.29
CA ASP A 164 4.06 7.14 -13.06
C ASP A 164 4.87 7.78 -11.91
N LEU A 165 6.05 8.32 -12.24
CA LEU A 165 6.98 8.98 -11.32
C LEU A 165 7.47 8.08 -10.18
N MET A 166 7.75 6.82 -10.50
CA MET A 166 8.25 5.78 -9.60
C MET A 166 9.69 5.34 -9.95
N PRO A 167 10.45 4.78 -8.99
CA PRO A 167 11.71 4.13 -9.30
C PRO A 167 11.50 2.95 -10.25
N ALA A 168 12.35 2.83 -11.28
CA ALA A 168 12.18 1.81 -12.32
C ALA A 168 12.14 0.36 -11.77
N PRO A 169 13.03 -0.09 -10.87
CA PRO A 169 13.08 -1.49 -10.45
C PRO A 169 11.79 -1.98 -9.79
N ILE A 170 11.21 -1.18 -8.89
CA ILE A 170 9.94 -1.54 -8.20
C ILE A 170 8.74 -1.43 -9.15
N TYR A 171 8.73 -0.40 -10.00
CA TYR A 171 7.69 -0.21 -11.02
C TYR A 171 7.53 -1.44 -11.90
N TYR A 172 8.65 -1.93 -12.47
CA TYR A 172 8.62 -3.09 -13.35
C TYR A 172 8.36 -4.39 -12.59
N SER A 173 8.86 -4.53 -11.37
CA SER A 173 8.56 -5.69 -10.52
C SER A 173 7.05 -5.82 -10.26
N HIS A 174 6.36 -4.70 -9.95
CA HIS A 174 4.90 -4.68 -9.85
C HIS A 174 4.22 -5.00 -11.17
N LYS A 175 4.63 -4.32 -12.26
CA LYS A 175 3.96 -4.41 -13.55
C LYS A 175 3.95 -5.83 -14.12
N ILE A 176 5.05 -6.56 -13.96
CA ILE A 176 5.16 -7.98 -14.35
C ILE A 176 4.06 -8.81 -13.67
N LEU A 177 3.89 -8.65 -12.36
CA LEU A 177 2.93 -9.45 -11.60
C LEU A 177 1.48 -9.00 -11.82
N GLU A 178 1.24 -7.71 -12.04
CA GLU A 178 -0.09 -7.18 -12.41
C GLU A 178 -0.57 -7.80 -13.73
N LEU A 179 0.27 -7.82 -14.77
CA LEU A 179 -0.08 -8.41 -16.07
C LEU A 179 -0.30 -9.92 -15.98
N LEU A 180 0.56 -10.63 -15.24
CA LEU A 180 0.41 -12.07 -15.04
C LEU A 180 -0.87 -12.42 -14.25
N ALA A 181 -1.21 -11.63 -13.23
CA ALA A 181 -2.44 -11.82 -12.47
C ALA A 181 -3.68 -11.56 -13.33
N ALA A 182 -3.68 -10.51 -14.15
CA ALA A 182 -4.75 -10.23 -15.10
C ALA A 182 -4.95 -11.40 -16.09
N ALA A 183 -3.86 -11.86 -16.73
CA ALA A 183 -3.91 -12.98 -17.67
C ALA A 183 -4.38 -14.29 -17.03
N ARG A 184 -3.97 -14.54 -15.78
CA ARG A 184 -4.44 -15.68 -14.98
C ARG A 184 -5.94 -15.61 -14.72
N HIS A 185 -6.44 -14.46 -14.27
CA HIS A 185 -7.87 -14.26 -13.97
C HIS A 185 -8.76 -14.34 -15.20
N GLU A 186 -8.28 -13.84 -16.34
CA GLU A 186 -8.98 -13.95 -17.64
C GLU A 186 -9.01 -15.39 -18.18
N GLY A 187 -8.14 -16.28 -17.66
CA GLY A 187 -8.03 -17.65 -18.13
C GLY A 187 -7.35 -17.75 -19.51
N ASN A 188 -6.49 -16.79 -19.86
CA ASN A 188 -5.89 -16.69 -21.19
C ASN A 188 -4.86 -17.80 -21.44
N GLY A 189 -5.23 -18.78 -22.25
CA GLY A 189 -4.32 -19.85 -22.67
C GLY A 189 -3.62 -20.52 -21.49
N ASP A 190 -2.31 -20.73 -21.62
CA ASP A 190 -1.51 -21.31 -20.54
C ASP A 190 -1.36 -20.37 -19.32
N ALA A 191 -1.49 -19.05 -19.45
CA ALA A 191 -1.42 -18.15 -18.30
C ALA A 191 -2.58 -18.40 -17.30
N GLY A 192 -3.73 -18.86 -17.80
CA GLY A 192 -4.86 -19.33 -16.96
C GLY A 192 -4.56 -20.56 -16.11
N ARG A 193 -3.43 -21.25 -16.36
CA ARG A 193 -2.96 -22.42 -15.59
C ARG A 193 -1.90 -22.05 -14.55
N LEU A 194 -1.59 -20.76 -14.40
CA LEU A 194 -0.79 -20.25 -13.29
C LEU A 194 -1.59 -20.24 -11.99
N GLY A 195 -0.91 -20.43 -10.86
CA GLY A 195 -1.50 -20.30 -9.54
C GLY A 195 -1.45 -18.86 -9.02
N PRO A 196 -2.13 -18.55 -7.89
CA PRO A 196 -2.17 -17.19 -7.35
C PRO A 196 -0.84 -16.67 -6.80
N ASP A 197 0.03 -17.54 -6.27
CA ASP A 197 1.29 -17.13 -5.64
C ASP A 197 2.40 -16.91 -6.67
N ALA A 198 2.98 -15.71 -6.69
CA ALA A 198 4.10 -15.37 -7.56
C ALA A 198 4.97 -14.26 -6.95
N LYS A 199 6.24 -14.24 -7.35
CA LYS A 199 7.29 -13.32 -6.89
C LYS A 199 8.10 -12.86 -8.10
N SER A 200 8.36 -11.56 -8.21
CA SER A 200 9.20 -10.97 -9.25
C SER A 200 10.35 -10.19 -8.63
N GLN A 201 11.50 -10.16 -9.29
CA GLN A 201 12.62 -9.31 -8.91
C GLN A 201 13.35 -8.83 -10.16
N VAL A 202 13.64 -7.54 -10.23
CA VAL A 202 14.25 -6.89 -11.39
C VAL A 202 15.49 -6.13 -10.93
N THR A 203 16.64 -6.44 -11.53
CA THR A 203 17.89 -5.71 -11.33
C THR A 203 18.16 -4.81 -12.52
N VAL A 204 18.21 -3.50 -12.28
CA VAL A 204 18.44 -2.47 -13.30
C VAL A 204 19.86 -1.92 -13.17
N ARG A 205 20.54 -1.78 -14.30
CA ARG A 205 21.79 -1.02 -14.41
C ARG A 205 21.47 0.46 -14.54
N TYR A 206 22.05 1.24 -13.64
CA TYR A 206 22.06 2.69 -13.73
C TYR A 206 23.37 3.15 -14.37
N VAL A 207 23.26 4.03 -15.36
CA VAL A 207 24.36 4.74 -16.02
C VAL A 207 24.10 6.23 -15.94
N ASP A 208 25.07 6.99 -15.42
CA ASP A 208 24.94 8.44 -15.20
C ASP A 208 23.66 8.82 -14.44
N GLY A 209 23.31 8.00 -13.44
CA GLY A 209 22.14 8.20 -12.58
C GLY A 209 20.80 7.85 -13.23
N LYS A 210 20.78 7.27 -14.43
CA LYS A 210 19.56 6.90 -15.18
C LYS A 210 19.44 5.39 -15.33
N ALA A 211 18.22 4.87 -15.19
CA ALA A 211 17.90 3.48 -15.52
C ALA A 211 18.17 3.21 -17.00
N ALA A 212 19.15 2.34 -17.29
CA ALA A 212 19.63 2.09 -18.65
C ALA A 212 19.12 0.77 -19.23
N GLU A 213 19.24 -0.33 -18.47
CA GLU A 213 18.85 -1.67 -18.92
C GLU A 213 18.63 -2.63 -17.74
N VAL A 214 17.80 -3.66 -17.97
CA VAL A 214 17.63 -4.78 -17.04
C VAL A 214 18.75 -5.79 -17.23
N THR A 215 19.38 -6.18 -16.13
CA THR A 215 20.52 -7.12 -16.13
C THR A 215 20.20 -8.47 -15.49
N GLN A 216 19.21 -8.53 -14.60
CA GLN A 216 18.74 -9.79 -14.01
C GLN A 216 17.22 -9.73 -13.90
N ILE A 217 16.56 -10.84 -14.28
CA ILE A 217 15.13 -11.05 -14.12
C ILE A 217 14.94 -12.34 -13.33
N VAL A 218 14.27 -12.24 -12.19
CA VAL A 218 13.79 -13.41 -11.43
C VAL A 218 12.28 -13.40 -11.43
N LEU A 219 11.67 -14.54 -11.78
CA LEU A 219 10.25 -14.78 -11.59
C LEU A 219 10.06 -16.18 -11.04
N SER A 220 9.42 -16.29 -9.88
CA SER A 220 8.91 -17.55 -9.35
C SER A 220 7.40 -17.48 -9.34
N THR A 221 6.72 -18.33 -10.11
CA THR A 221 5.25 -18.32 -10.22
C THR A 221 4.68 -19.72 -10.04
N GLN A 222 3.62 -19.79 -9.24
CA GLN A 222 2.90 -21.03 -8.98
C GLN A 222 2.26 -21.50 -10.29
N HIS A 223 2.16 -22.80 -10.50
CA HIS A 223 1.49 -23.38 -11.66
C HIS A 223 0.73 -24.64 -11.28
N LEU A 224 -0.43 -24.81 -11.88
CA LEU A 224 -1.36 -25.90 -11.57
C LEU A 224 -0.98 -27.21 -12.29
N ASP A 225 -0.20 -27.12 -13.37
CA ASP A 225 0.28 -28.28 -14.12
C ASP A 225 1.64 -28.75 -13.59
N ALA A 226 1.63 -29.80 -12.78
CA ALA A 226 2.83 -30.38 -12.20
C ALA A 226 3.81 -30.98 -13.24
N SER A 227 3.45 -31.06 -14.52
CA SER A 227 4.37 -31.47 -15.60
C SER A 227 5.27 -30.34 -16.10
N TRP A 228 4.97 -29.07 -15.75
CA TRP A 228 5.74 -27.94 -16.24
C TRP A 228 7.13 -27.87 -15.60
N ASP A 229 8.13 -27.65 -16.44
CA ASP A 229 9.48 -27.29 -16.04
C ASP A 229 9.71 -25.77 -16.19
N SER A 230 10.86 -25.28 -15.75
CA SER A 230 11.24 -23.87 -15.82
C SER A 230 11.23 -23.32 -17.26
N LYS A 231 11.50 -24.16 -18.27
CA LYS A 231 11.47 -23.76 -19.69
C LYS A 231 10.04 -23.51 -20.16
N LYS A 232 9.11 -24.42 -19.82
CA LYS A 232 7.70 -24.23 -20.11
C LYS A 232 7.15 -22.98 -19.42
N VAL A 233 7.45 -22.80 -18.13
CA VAL A 233 7.02 -21.60 -17.39
C VAL A 233 7.55 -20.34 -18.06
N ARG A 234 8.84 -20.32 -18.44
CA ARG A 234 9.45 -19.19 -19.17
C ARG A 234 8.70 -18.85 -20.46
N ASN A 235 8.37 -19.84 -21.28
CA ASN A 235 7.62 -19.62 -22.52
C ASN A 235 6.25 -18.96 -22.27
N VAL A 236 5.62 -19.24 -21.13
CA VAL A 236 4.32 -18.67 -20.76
C VAL A 236 4.47 -17.23 -20.26
N VAL A 237 5.47 -16.95 -19.42
CA VAL A 237 5.58 -15.66 -18.70
C VAL A 237 6.40 -14.60 -19.45
N GLU A 238 7.33 -15.00 -20.32
CA GLU A 238 8.24 -14.07 -21.01
C GLU A 238 7.51 -13.00 -21.84
N PRO A 239 6.42 -13.29 -22.57
CA PRO A 239 5.65 -12.25 -23.27
C PRO A 239 5.17 -11.14 -22.33
N TYR A 240 4.64 -11.50 -21.16
CA TYR A 240 4.15 -10.54 -20.16
C TYR A 240 5.29 -9.76 -19.49
N ILE A 241 6.45 -10.40 -19.29
CA ILE A 241 7.63 -9.70 -18.77
C ILE A 241 8.10 -8.64 -19.77
N ARG A 242 8.16 -8.98 -21.07
CA ARG A 242 8.55 -8.04 -22.13
C ARG A 242 7.54 -6.91 -22.27
N GLU A 243 6.25 -7.22 -22.19
CA GLU A 243 5.18 -6.21 -22.17
C GLU A 243 5.33 -5.26 -20.97
N ALA A 244 5.58 -5.79 -19.77
CA ALA A 244 5.77 -5.00 -18.57
C ALA A 244 6.96 -4.03 -18.67
N LEU A 245 8.09 -4.50 -19.22
CA LEU A 245 9.31 -3.70 -19.37
C LEU A 245 9.17 -2.61 -20.44
N GLY A 246 8.30 -2.82 -21.44
CA GLY A 246 8.03 -1.87 -22.50
C GLY A 246 9.31 -1.47 -23.23
N GLU A 247 9.69 -0.20 -23.12
CA GLU A 247 10.88 0.37 -23.78
C GLU A 247 12.18 0.16 -22.99
N LEU A 248 12.13 -0.24 -21.71
CA LEU A 248 13.36 -0.46 -20.95
C LEU A 248 14.10 -1.68 -21.52
N LYS A 249 15.30 -1.43 -22.04
CA LYS A 249 16.13 -2.45 -22.67
C LYS A 249 16.40 -3.61 -21.71
N ILE A 250 16.29 -4.83 -22.22
CA ILE A 250 16.85 -6.03 -21.57
C ILE A 250 18.26 -6.22 -22.12
N ALA A 251 19.27 -6.26 -21.24
CA ALA A 251 20.64 -6.46 -21.67
C ALA A 251 20.79 -7.79 -22.43
N ASP A 252 21.65 -7.83 -23.45
CA ASP A 252 21.93 -9.07 -24.19
C ASP A 252 22.53 -10.15 -23.27
N SER A 253 23.25 -9.70 -22.22
CA SER A 253 23.80 -10.54 -21.16
C SER A 253 22.87 -10.72 -19.95
N CYS A 254 21.57 -10.41 -20.08
CA CYS A 254 20.63 -10.50 -18.97
C CYS A 254 20.46 -11.96 -18.53
N ASN A 255 20.59 -12.22 -17.23
CA ASN A 255 20.27 -13.54 -16.68
C ASN A 255 18.77 -13.64 -16.40
N TRP A 256 18.18 -14.76 -16.82
CA TRP A 256 16.76 -15.06 -16.60
C TRP A 256 16.63 -16.26 -15.65
N TYR A 257 16.15 -16.01 -14.44
CA TYR A 257 15.89 -17.02 -13.41
C TYR A 257 14.38 -17.22 -13.30
N ILE A 258 13.81 -18.04 -14.19
CA ILE A 258 12.39 -18.38 -14.19
C ILE A 258 12.19 -19.70 -13.47
N ASN A 259 11.45 -19.67 -12.35
CA ASN A 259 11.27 -20.79 -11.43
C ASN A 259 12.60 -21.53 -11.17
N PRO A 260 13.61 -20.86 -10.59
CA PRO A 260 14.97 -21.40 -10.50
C PRO A 260 15.08 -22.67 -9.63
N THR A 261 14.10 -22.92 -8.76
CA THR A 261 14.00 -24.13 -7.93
C THR A 261 13.16 -25.25 -8.59
N GLY A 262 12.74 -25.07 -9.84
CA GLY A 262 11.92 -26.01 -10.59
C GLY A 262 10.42 -25.85 -10.31
N LYS A 263 9.77 -26.93 -9.87
CA LYS A 263 8.31 -26.96 -9.70
C LYS A 263 7.86 -26.09 -8.53
N PHE A 264 6.77 -25.38 -8.71
CA PHE A 264 6.13 -24.55 -7.69
C PHE A 264 4.61 -24.75 -7.79
N VAL A 265 4.14 -25.87 -7.24
CA VAL A 265 2.73 -26.29 -7.34
C VAL A 265 1.96 -25.95 -6.07
N ILE A 266 2.60 -26.07 -4.90
CA ILE A 266 2.06 -25.67 -3.60
C ILE A 266 2.60 -24.27 -3.29
N GLY A 267 1.70 -23.34 -2.95
CA GLY A 267 2.01 -21.95 -2.68
C GLY A 267 0.93 -21.31 -1.81
N GLY A 268 1.04 -20.01 -1.55
CA GLY A 268 0.11 -19.31 -0.67
C GLY A 268 0.22 -19.72 0.79
N PRO A 269 -0.85 -19.54 1.58
CA PRO A 269 -0.85 -19.84 3.03
C PRO A 269 -0.57 -21.29 3.41
N ASP A 270 -0.68 -22.22 2.46
CA ASP A 270 -0.31 -23.63 2.68
C ASP A 270 1.20 -23.88 2.55
N GLY A 271 1.88 -23.05 1.74
CA GLY A 271 3.33 -23.10 1.58
C GLY A 271 4.06 -22.34 2.68
N ASP A 272 3.61 -21.11 2.98
CA ASP A 272 4.23 -20.21 3.96
C ASP A 272 3.16 -19.47 4.78
N ALA A 273 3.47 -19.10 6.03
CA ALA A 273 2.60 -18.24 6.82
C ALA A 273 2.62 -16.78 6.30
N GLY A 274 1.48 -16.11 6.37
CA GLY A 274 1.29 -14.71 5.98
C GLY A 274 0.85 -13.84 7.15
N LEU A 275 1.35 -12.61 7.20
CA LEU A 275 0.89 -11.58 8.15
C LEU A 275 0.73 -10.23 7.45
N THR A 276 -0.29 -9.46 7.86
CA THR A 276 -0.51 -8.08 7.42
C THR A 276 0.75 -7.24 7.69
N GLY A 277 1.09 -6.36 6.75
CA GLY A 277 2.20 -5.41 6.93
C GLY A 277 3.60 -6.01 6.85
N ARG A 278 3.78 -7.22 6.33
CA ARG A 278 5.10 -7.84 6.12
C ARG A 278 5.73 -7.56 4.76
N LYS A 279 5.12 -6.68 3.97
CA LYS A 279 5.55 -6.30 2.62
C LYS A 279 5.66 -4.79 2.41
N ILE A 280 5.94 -4.03 3.47
CA ILE A 280 6.01 -2.55 3.45
C ILE A 280 6.96 -1.94 2.41
N ILE A 281 8.09 -2.60 2.10
CA ILE A 281 9.01 -2.13 1.06
C ILE A 281 8.47 -2.39 -0.34
N VAL A 282 7.76 -3.52 -0.53
CA VAL A 282 7.01 -3.81 -1.76
C VAL A 282 5.84 -2.85 -1.91
N ASP A 283 5.19 -2.44 -0.83
CA ASP A 283 4.06 -1.51 -0.89
C ASP A 283 4.45 -0.08 -1.28
N THR A 284 5.74 0.26 -1.14
CA THR A 284 6.25 1.61 -1.29
C THR A 284 7.20 1.74 -2.48
N TYR A 285 8.49 1.86 -2.23
CA TYR A 285 9.48 2.31 -3.23
C TYR A 285 10.55 1.25 -3.52
N GLY A 286 10.36 0.00 -3.08
CA GLY A 286 11.25 -1.12 -3.37
C GLY A 286 12.70 -0.90 -2.91
N GLY A 287 12.88 -0.13 -1.85
CA GLY A 287 14.19 0.19 -1.27
C GLY A 287 14.87 1.44 -1.87
N ALA A 288 14.27 2.08 -2.89
CA ALA A 288 14.84 3.28 -3.51
C ALA A 288 14.75 4.54 -2.62
N ALA A 289 13.91 4.50 -1.58
CA ALA A 289 13.77 5.54 -0.58
C ALA A 289 13.65 4.92 0.83
N PRO A 290 13.99 5.67 1.90
CA PRO A 290 13.79 5.22 3.27
C PRO A 290 12.32 4.89 3.57
N HIS A 291 12.10 4.12 4.62
CA HIS A 291 10.77 3.75 5.11
C HIS A 291 10.71 3.96 6.62
N GLY A 292 9.61 4.52 7.13
CA GLY A 292 9.49 4.84 8.56
C GLY A 292 8.95 3.71 9.44
N GLY A 293 8.57 2.59 8.82
CA GLY A 293 8.25 1.33 9.50
C GLY A 293 6.75 1.00 9.59
N GLY A 294 5.88 2.00 9.47
CA GLY A 294 4.43 1.82 9.54
C GLY A 294 3.85 1.03 8.36
N ALA A 295 3.11 -0.04 8.63
CA ALA A 295 2.33 -0.76 7.62
C ALA A 295 1.04 0.01 7.23
N PHE A 296 0.48 -0.29 6.05
CA PHE A 296 -0.72 0.37 5.54
C PHE A 296 -1.99 -0.44 5.75
N SER A 297 -2.03 -1.69 5.26
CA SER A 297 -3.25 -2.51 5.22
C SER A 297 -3.89 -2.72 6.59
N GLY A 298 -5.22 -2.70 6.62
CA GLY A 298 -5.99 -2.87 7.86
C GLY A 298 -6.19 -1.60 8.68
N LYS A 299 -5.59 -0.47 8.28
CA LYS A 299 -5.70 0.79 9.02
C LYS A 299 -6.70 1.74 8.39
N ASP A 300 -7.56 2.35 9.19
CA ASP A 300 -8.30 3.54 8.77
C ASP A 300 -7.37 4.76 8.65
N THR A 301 -7.87 5.85 8.10
CA THR A 301 -7.02 6.99 7.69
C THR A 301 -6.67 7.96 8.81
N THR A 302 -7.14 7.74 10.04
CA THR A 302 -6.62 8.43 11.25
C THR A 302 -5.22 7.96 11.60
N LYS A 303 -4.82 6.77 11.15
CA LYS A 303 -3.48 6.22 11.36
C LYS A 303 -2.55 6.86 10.34
N VAL A 304 -1.69 7.75 10.83
CA VAL A 304 -0.76 8.52 10.01
C VAL A 304 0.20 7.65 9.21
N ASP A 305 0.48 6.42 9.65
CA ASP A 305 1.24 5.43 8.87
C ASP A 305 0.72 5.29 7.44
N ARG A 306 -0.61 5.30 7.26
CA ARG A 306 -1.25 5.23 5.94
C ARG A 306 -1.44 6.62 5.36
N SER A 307 -2.16 7.50 6.06
CA SER A 307 -2.60 8.77 5.49
C SER A 307 -1.44 9.74 5.23
N ALA A 308 -0.48 9.86 6.15
CA ALA A 308 0.67 10.73 5.96
C ALA A 308 1.68 10.17 4.96
N ALA A 309 1.83 8.84 4.85
CA ALA A 309 2.61 8.24 3.76
C ALA A 309 2.00 8.56 2.38
N TYR A 310 0.68 8.50 2.26
CA TYR A 310 -0.03 8.91 1.03
C TYR A 310 0.13 10.40 0.75
N ALA A 311 0.02 11.26 1.77
CA ALA A 311 0.25 12.70 1.63
C ALA A 311 1.69 13.00 1.20
N ALA A 312 2.68 12.35 1.81
CA ALA A 312 4.08 12.53 1.45
C ALA A 312 4.35 12.08 0.01
N ARG A 313 3.77 10.95 -0.44
CA ARG A 313 3.80 10.53 -1.85
C ARG A 313 3.19 11.60 -2.75
N TYR A 314 1.99 12.06 -2.42
CA TYR A 314 1.25 13.05 -3.21
C TYR A 314 2.06 14.33 -3.40
N LEU A 315 2.63 14.85 -2.32
CA LEU A 315 3.49 16.02 -2.34
C LEU A 315 4.76 15.80 -3.17
N ALA A 316 5.52 14.71 -2.92
CA ALA A 316 6.76 14.42 -3.64
C ALA A 316 6.50 14.26 -5.15
N LYS A 317 5.41 13.57 -5.51
CA LYS A 317 4.96 13.41 -6.89
C LYS A 317 4.64 14.75 -7.54
N ASN A 318 3.97 15.65 -6.83
CA ASN A 318 3.66 16.99 -7.32
C ASN A 318 4.90 17.86 -7.48
N VAL A 319 5.89 17.76 -6.59
CA VAL A 319 7.18 18.46 -6.73
C VAL A 319 7.89 18.07 -8.03
N VAL A 320 7.99 16.75 -8.29
CA VAL A 320 8.61 16.23 -9.52
C VAL A 320 7.78 16.57 -10.76
N ALA A 321 6.45 16.42 -10.70
CA ALA A 321 5.56 16.76 -11.81
C ALA A 321 5.59 18.26 -12.16
N ALA A 322 5.75 19.13 -11.16
CA ALA A 322 5.92 20.57 -11.32
C ALA A 322 7.28 20.98 -11.90
N LYS A 323 8.18 20.00 -12.14
CA LYS A 323 9.55 20.17 -12.64
C LYS A 323 10.46 20.97 -11.71
N LEU A 324 10.16 20.96 -10.40
CA LEU A 324 10.96 21.61 -9.36
C LEU A 324 12.21 20.79 -8.99
N ALA A 325 12.16 19.48 -9.22
CA ALA A 325 13.30 18.56 -9.12
C ALA A 325 13.08 17.33 -10.02
N ASP A 326 14.15 16.57 -10.26
CA ASP A 326 14.04 15.27 -10.95
C ASP A 326 13.81 14.11 -9.98
N ARG A 327 14.17 14.30 -8.70
CA ARG A 327 13.95 13.37 -7.58
C ARG A 327 13.54 14.15 -6.34
N CYS A 328 12.62 13.63 -5.55
CA CYS A 328 12.19 14.25 -4.29
C CYS A 328 11.88 13.17 -3.26
N THR A 329 12.49 13.28 -2.08
CA THR A 329 12.10 12.56 -0.87
C THR A 329 11.54 13.56 0.13
N ILE A 330 10.42 13.21 0.76
CA ILE A 330 9.80 13.99 1.83
C ILE A 330 9.68 13.08 3.05
N GLN A 331 10.11 13.55 4.21
CA GLN A 331 9.82 12.91 5.49
C GLN A 331 8.81 13.75 6.27
N LEU A 332 7.82 13.07 6.84
CA LEU A 332 6.89 13.62 7.83
C LEU A 332 7.04 12.85 9.14
N SER A 333 6.88 13.53 10.28
CA SER A 333 6.84 12.87 11.58
C SER A 333 5.74 13.43 12.48
N TYR A 334 5.10 12.58 13.27
CA TYR A 334 4.01 12.93 14.18
C TYR A 334 4.25 12.39 15.59
N ALA A 335 3.70 13.10 16.58
CA ALA A 335 3.49 12.58 17.93
C ALA A 335 2.01 12.19 18.09
N ILE A 336 1.75 11.13 18.86
CA ILE A 336 0.39 10.69 19.18
C ILE A 336 -0.42 11.84 19.80
N GLY A 337 -1.64 12.03 19.32
CA GLY A 337 -2.55 13.07 19.80
C GLY A 337 -2.23 14.51 19.37
N VAL A 338 -1.17 14.71 18.57
CA VAL A 338 -0.81 16.02 17.99
C VAL A 338 -1.26 16.06 16.53
N ALA A 339 -1.96 17.11 16.13
CA ALA A 339 -2.47 17.30 14.77
C ALA A 339 -1.34 17.67 13.80
N GLN A 340 -0.54 18.69 14.11
CA GLN A 340 0.49 19.14 13.19
C GLN A 340 1.73 18.22 13.19
N PRO A 341 2.37 18.01 12.02
CA PRO A 341 3.61 17.25 11.98
C PRO A 341 4.73 17.98 12.72
N LEU A 342 5.46 17.23 13.56
CA LEU A 342 6.65 17.70 14.28
C LEU A 342 7.76 18.14 13.32
N SER A 343 7.89 17.47 12.17
CA SER A 343 8.88 17.81 11.16
C SER A 343 8.33 17.57 9.76
N VAL A 344 8.79 18.40 8.83
CA VAL A 344 8.67 18.22 7.38
C VAL A 344 10.07 18.41 6.85
N TYR A 345 10.67 17.36 6.29
CA TYR A 345 12.01 17.41 5.72
C TYR A 345 11.97 17.08 4.23
N VAL A 346 12.70 17.84 3.42
CA VAL A 346 12.78 17.64 1.97
C VAL A 346 14.23 17.39 1.52
N ASP A 347 14.41 16.37 0.68
CA ASP A 347 15.66 16.10 -0.03
C ASP A 347 15.37 15.98 -1.54
N LEU A 348 15.96 16.88 -2.34
CA LEU A 348 15.84 16.92 -3.80
C LEU A 348 16.99 16.19 -4.51
N HIS A 349 17.84 15.48 -3.76
CA HIS A 349 18.93 14.63 -4.24
C HIS A 349 19.93 15.36 -5.14
N GLY A 350 20.13 16.66 -4.88
CA GLY A 350 20.96 17.53 -5.73
C GLY A 350 20.38 17.81 -7.13
N THR A 351 19.10 17.49 -7.35
CA THR A 351 18.38 17.74 -8.62
C THR A 351 17.40 18.92 -8.53
N GLY A 352 17.36 19.58 -7.37
CA GLY A 352 16.45 20.69 -7.09
C GLY A 352 16.76 21.94 -7.92
N LYS A 353 15.70 22.66 -8.29
CA LYS A 353 15.73 23.99 -8.91
C LYS A 353 15.24 25.08 -7.97
N VAL A 354 14.92 24.69 -6.74
CA VAL A 354 14.43 25.53 -5.65
C VAL A 354 15.13 25.12 -4.38
N ASP A 355 15.16 26.01 -3.41
CA ASP A 355 15.69 25.74 -2.08
C ASP A 355 14.77 24.77 -1.32
N GLU A 356 15.36 23.78 -0.64
CA GLU A 356 14.65 22.74 0.09
C GLU A 356 13.87 23.30 1.28
N ALA A 357 14.45 24.25 2.03
CA ALA A 357 13.78 24.86 3.18
C ALA A 357 12.58 25.73 2.76
N LYS A 358 12.70 26.46 1.64
CA LYS A 358 11.53 27.16 1.06
C LYS A 358 10.45 26.19 0.60
N LEU A 359 10.85 25.04 0.05
CA LEU A 359 9.90 24.02 -0.36
C LEU A 359 9.19 23.39 0.84
N GLU A 360 9.88 23.11 1.94
CA GLU A 360 9.26 22.65 3.20
C GLU A 360 8.12 23.57 3.67
N GLN A 361 8.34 24.89 3.63
CA GLN A 361 7.31 25.88 3.95
C GLN A 361 6.17 25.87 2.94
N ALA A 362 6.49 25.89 1.63
CA ALA A 362 5.49 25.87 0.58
C ALA A 362 4.57 24.63 0.67
N LEU A 363 5.13 23.46 1.01
CA LEU A 363 4.37 22.22 1.22
C LEU A 363 3.31 22.35 2.32
N ARG A 364 3.66 23.00 3.44
CA ARG A 364 2.74 23.28 4.56
C ARG A 364 1.64 24.28 4.18
N THR A 365 1.92 25.19 3.24
CA THR A 365 0.93 26.16 2.74
C THR A 365 -0.06 25.53 1.78
N VAL A 366 0.40 24.66 0.86
CA VAL A 366 -0.48 24.08 -0.19
C VAL A 366 -1.38 22.95 0.31
N MET A 367 -1.01 22.30 1.41
CA MET A 367 -1.77 21.19 1.98
C MET A 367 -1.69 21.21 3.50
N ASP A 368 -2.86 21.18 4.16
CA ASP A 368 -2.96 20.97 5.60
C ASP A 368 -2.52 19.54 5.93
N LEU A 369 -1.36 19.42 6.58
CA LEU A 369 -0.74 18.15 6.92
C LEU A 369 -1.22 17.57 8.26
N SER A 370 -2.28 18.12 8.87
CA SER A 370 -2.94 17.40 9.96
C SER A 370 -3.62 16.13 9.46
N PRO A 371 -3.84 15.10 10.32
CA PRO A 371 -4.62 13.93 9.94
C PRO A 371 -5.98 14.30 9.33
N SER A 372 -6.69 15.28 9.91
CA SER A 372 -7.95 15.76 9.37
C SER A 372 -7.78 16.50 8.03
N GLY A 373 -6.75 17.33 7.89
CA GLY A 373 -6.39 18.03 6.66
C GLY A 373 -6.12 17.08 5.51
N ILE A 374 -5.27 16.08 5.73
CA ILE A 374 -4.92 15.04 4.77
C ILE A 374 -6.16 14.27 4.32
N ARG A 375 -6.98 13.81 5.27
CA ARG A 375 -8.19 13.04 4.99
C ARG A 375 -9.22 13.83 4.19
N ARG A 376 -9.37 15.13 4.46
CA ARG A 376 -10.22 16.05 3.69
C ARG A 376 -9.69 16.23 2.28
N HIS A 377 -8.41 16.58 2.16
CA HIS A 377 -7.80 16.93 0.88
C HIS A 377 -7.76 15.74 -0.09
N LEU A 378 -7.39 14.56 0.41
CA LEU A 378 -7.30 13.33 -0.37
C LEU A 378 -8.61 12.52 -0.38
N ASP A 379 -9.64 12.98 0.31
CA ASP A 379 -10.98 12.38 0.33
C ASP A 379 -10.98 10.89 0.71
N LEU A 380 -10.34 10.60 1.86
CA LEU A 380 -9.95 9.24 2.25
C LEU A 380 -11.02 8.46 3.03
N ASN A 381 -12.11 9.07 3.49
CA ASN A 381 -13.10 8.35 4.31
C ASN A 381 -14.08 7.52 3.44
N LYS A 382 -13.55 6.60 2.63
CA LYS A 382 -14.24 5.86 1.57
C LYS A 382 -13.72 4.42 1.43
N PRO A 383 -14.52 3.49 0.88
CA PRO A 383 -14.09 2.11 0.66
C PRO A 383 -13.25 1.98 -0.63
N ILE A 384 -11.98 2.35 -0.56
CA ILE A 384 -11.05 2.40 -1.71
C ILE A 384 -9.75 1.62 -1.48
N TYR A 385 -9.61 0.86 -0.39
CA TYR A 385 -8.33 0.36 0.11
C TYR A 385 -8.01 -1.06 -0.32
N ALA A 386 -9.01 -1.93 -0.50
CA ALA A 386 -8.73 -3.33 -0.78
C ALA A 386 -7.93 -3.49 -2.09
N LYS A 387 -8.07 -2.55 -3.04
CA LYS A 387 -7.30 -2.55 -4.29
C LYS A 387 -5.84 -2.08 -4.14
N THR A 388 -5.47 -1.45 -3.03
CA THR A 388 -4.09 -1.02 -2.74
C THR A 388 -3.23 -2.14 -2.18
N SER A 389 -3.87 -3.15 -1.59
CA SER A 389 -3.24 -4.26 -0.86
C SER A 389 -2.20 -5.07 -1.65
N SER A 390 -2.15 -4.94 -2.97
CA SER A 390 -1.17 -5.60 -3.85
C SER A 390 -0.75 -4.69 -5.00
N TYR A 391 0.42 -5.01 -5.58
CA TYR A 391 1.03 -4.29 -6.71
C TYR A 391 1.37 -2.83 -6.41
N GLY A 392 1.68 -2.53 -5.14
CA GLY A 392 2.09 -1.20 -4.69
C GLY A 392 0.91 -0.27 -4.40
N HIS A 393 1.10 0.56 -3.37
CA HIS A 393 0.18 1.64 -3.04
C HIS A 393 0.41 2.87 -3.93
N PHE A 394 1.58 2.97 -4.56
CA PHE A 394 2.05 4.13 -5.31
C PHE A 394 2.33 3.80 -6.78
N GLY A 395 2.31 4.83 -7.63
CA GLY A 395 2.56 4.68 -9.07
C GLY A 395 1.38 4.13 -9.87
N ARG A 396 0.17 4.25 -9.34
CA ARG A 396 -1.06 3.75 -9.96
C ARG A 396 -2.04 4.89 -10.21
N LYS A 397 -2.71 4.88 -11.36
CA LYS A 397 -3.55 6.02 -11.77
C LYS A 397 -4.70 6.26 -10.79
N ALA A 398 -4.95 7.52 -10.48
CA ALA A 398 -6.09 7.95 -9.67
C ALA A 398 -7.41 7.54 -10.34
N GLY A 399 -8.26 6.85 -9.58
CA GLY A 399 -9.59 6.39 -10.02
C GLY A 399 -10.67 7.44 -9.80
N ARG A 400 -11.74 7.37 -10.62
CA ARG A 400 -12.92 8.25 -10.49
C ARG A 400 -13.70 8.03 -9.19
N ASP A 401 -13.54 6.87 -8.57
CA ASP A 401 -14.13 6.50 -7.28
C ASP A 401 -13.36 7.07 -6.07
N GLY A 402 -12.26 7.78 -6.31
CA GLY A 402 -11.38 8.32 -5.27
C GLY A 402 -10.18 7.43 -4.94
N SER A 403 -10.09 6.23 -5.53
CA SER A 403 -8.92 5.39 -5.33
C SER A 403 -7.63 6.04 -5.84
N PHE A 404 -6.53 5.86 -5.10
CA PHE A 404 -5.23 6.47 -5.41
C PHE A 404 -5.30 7.99 -5.61
N SER A 405 -6.14 8.70 -4.85
CA SER A 405 -6.24 10.17 -4.93
C SER A 405 -4.89 10.87 -4.73
N TRP A 406 -3.98 10.26 -3.97
CA TRP A 406 -2.60 10.70 -3.75
C TRP A 406 -1.69 10.57 -4.98
N GLU A 407 -2.16 10.01 -6.09
CA GLU A 407 -1.38 9.89 -7.33
C GLU A 407 -1.69 11.01 -8.34
N LYS A 408 -2.58 11.95 -7.99
CA LYS A 408 -2.84 13.15 -8.79
C LYS A 408 -1.63 14.11 -8.78
N THR A 409 -1.53 14.93 -9.82
CA THR A 409 -0.46 15.92 -10.01
C THR A 409 -1.05 17.33 -10.24
N ASP A 410 -1.91 17.75 -9.34
CA ASP A 410 -2.76 18.95 -9.42
C ASP A 410 -2.28 20.13 -8.55
N LEU A 411 -1.17 20.00 -7.82
CA LEU A 411 -0.59 21.07 -6.98
C LEU A 411 0.48 21.91 -7.69
N ALA A 412 0.80 21.64 -8.96
CA ALA A 412 1.93 22.28 -9.63
C ALA A 412 1.86 23.83 -9.64
N LYS A 413 0.66 24.40 -9.81
CA LYS A 413 0.47 25.87 -9.74
C LYS A 413 0.58 26.35 -8.28
N ALA A 414 -0.14 25.72 -7.36
CA ALA A 414 -0.15 26.09 -5.94
C ALA A 414 1.25 26.07 -5.33
N LEU A 415 2.08 25.07 -5.67
CA LEU A 415 3.47 24.99 -5.23
C LEU A 415 4.32 26.15 -5.73
N LYS A 416 4.17 26.52 -7.00
CA LYS A 416 4.93 27.64 -7.59
C LYS A 416 4.52 28.98 -6.98
N ASP A 417 3.23 29.18 -6.77
CA ASP A 417 2.69 30.39 -6.13
C ASP A 417 3.22 30.49 -4.69
N ALA A 418 3.12 29.41 -3.90
CA ALA A 418 3.61 29.38 -2.51
C ALA A 418 5.14 29.59 -2.41
N LEU A 419 5.92 29.07 -3.36
CA LEU A 419 7.37 29.29 -3.42
C LEU A 419 7.75 30.73 -3.76
N ALA A 420 6.92 31.44 -4.53
CA ALA A 420 7.14 32.85 -4.86
C ALA A 420 6.86 33.78 -3.67
N GLU A 421 5.96 33.36 -2.78
CA GLU A 421 5.59 34.09 -1.57
C GLU A 421 6.45 33.73 -0.34
N ALA A 422 7.21 32.62 -0.42
CA ALA A 422 8.04 32.15 0.70
C ALA A 422 9.20 33.15 0.99
N PRO A 423 9.30 33.67 2.23
CA PRO A 423 10.33 34.64 2.60
C PRO A 423 11.76 34.07 2.40
N ALA A 424 12.70 34.97 2.14
CA ALA A 424 14.08 34.59 1.80
C ALA A 424 14.88 33.98 2.96
N GLU A 425 14.45 34.20 4.21
CA GLU A 425 15.16 33.78 5.41
C GLU A 425 14.16 33.35 6.49
N ALA A 426 14.10 32.05 6.79
CA ALA A 426 13.74 31.53 8.11
C ALA A 426 14.18 30.07 8.21
N VAL A 427 15.33 29.85 8.86
CA VAL A 427 15.71 28.52 9.33
C VAL A 427 14.98 28.25 10.65
N ALA A 428 14.18 27.18 10.62
CA ALA A 428 13.73 26.27 11.67
C ALA A 428 13.20 26.84 13.01
N ALA A 429 11.93 26.55 13.26
CA ALA A 429 11.48 25.95 14.52
C ALA A 429 10.70 24.68 14.21
#